data_AF-A0A3P7EEF1-F1
#
_entry.id   AF-A0A3P7EEF1-F1
#
_cell.length_a   1.000
_cell.length_b   1.000
_cell.length_c   1.000
_cell.angle_alpha   90.00
_cell.angle_beta   90.00
_cell.angle_gamma   90.00
#
_symmetry.space_group_name_H-M   'P 1'
#
loop_
_entity.id
_entity.type
_entity.pdbx_description
1 polymer ?
#
loop_
_entity_poly.entity_id
_entity_poly.type
_entity_poly.pdbx_seq_one_letter_code
_entity_poly.pdbx_strand_id
1 'polypeptide(L)' 'MDWLNENDEHSMDILRNAYNRDKSDNFPQTSEHTKFSNSVIDVFTQLNEALKLLKQKLFL' A
#
# COMPACT_ATOMS: atom_id res chain seq x y z
N MET A 1 18.81 -1.44 -10.11
CA MET A 1 18.29 -2.09 -8.90
C MET A 1 17.96 -1.07 -7.82
N ASP A 2 18.70 0.03 -7.72
CA ASP A 2 18.51 1.08 -6.70
C ASP A 2 17.06 1.54 -6.56
N TRP A 3 16.37 1.84 -7.67
CA TRP A 3 14.95 2.25 -7.61
C TRP A 3 14.03 1.16 -7.02
N LEU A 4 14.30 -0.12 -7.25
CA LEU A 4 13.49 -1.20 -6.66
C LEU A 4 13.71 -1.28 -5.16
N ASN A 5 14.94 -1.08 -4.69
CA ASN A 5 15.26 -1.05 -3.26
C ASN A 5 14.64 0.18 -2.58
N GLU A 6 14.74 1.36 -3.19
CA GLU A 6 14.09 2.59 -2.71
C GLU A 6 12.57 2.42 -2.65
N ASN A 7 11.97 1.82 -3.69
CA ASN A 7 10.55 1.55 -3.71
C ASN A 7 10.13 0.56 -2.60
N ASP A 8 10.93 -0.48 -2.34
CA ASP A 8 10.66 -1.44 -1.27
C ASP A 8 10.69 -0.77 0.12
N GLU A 9 11.70 0.04 0.40
CA GLU A 9 11.80 0.81 1.65
C GLU A 9 10.61 1.77 1.81
N HIS A 10 10.27 2.50 0.74
CA HIS A 10 9.12 3.40 0.72
C HIS A 10 7.78 2.66 0.92
N SER A 11 7.61 1.49 0.31
CA SER A 11 6.45 0.61 0.51
C SER A 11 6.33 0.11 1.94
N MET A 12 7.45 -0.21 2.60
CA MET A 12 7.43 -0.61 4.00
C MET A 12 7.01 0.52 4.94
N ASP A 13 7.41 1.76 4.65
CA ASP A 13 6.96 2.92 5.44
C ASP A 13 5.48 3.22 5.26
N ILE A 14 4.97 3.12 4.03
CA ILE A 14 3.54 3.27 3.76
C ILE A 14 2.74 2.17 4.47
N LEU A 15 3.21 0.92 4.44
CA LEU A 15 2.58 -0.18 5.16
C LEU A 15 2.51 0.09 6.67
N ARG A 16 3.61 0.53 7.29
CA ARG A 16 3.64 0.87 8.72
C ARG A 16 2.67 2.00 9.04
N ASN A 17 2.64 3.05 8.22
CA ASN A 17 1.77 4.20 8.43
C ASN A 17 0.28 3.85 8.25
N ALA A 18 -0.06 3.09 7.21
CA ALA A 18 -1.42 2.60 6.98
C ALA A 18 -1.90 1.73 8.14
N TYR A 19 -1.06 0.80 8.60
CA TYR A 19 -1.38 -0.05 9.75
C TYR A 19 -1.56 0.76 11.03
N ASN A 20 -0.66 1.70 11.34
CA ASN A 20 -0.72 2.47 12.57
C ASN A 20 -1.95 3.39 12.62
N ARG A 21 -2.33 4.01 11.49
CA ARG A 21 -3.56 4.80 11.37
C ARG A 21 -4.80 3.92 11.56
N ASP A 22 -4.88 2.81 10.84
CA ASP A 22 -6.04 1.93 10.90
C ASP A 22 -6.17 1.28 12.29
N LYS A 23 -5.03 1.02 12.96
CA LYS A 23 -4.98 0.59 14.36
C LYS A 23 -5.52 1.66 15.31
N SER A 24 -5.20 2.95 15.12
CA SER A 24 -5.77 4.02 15.97
C SER A 24 -7.28 4.15 15.82
N ASP A 25 -7.81 3.74 14.67
CA ASP A 25 -9.25 3.70 14.40
C ASP A 25 -9.92 2.38 14.82
N ASN A 26 -9.17 1.45 15.44
CA ASN A 26 -9.59 0.10 15.82
C ASN A 26 -10.02 -0.80 14.65
N PHE A 27 -9.37 -0.67 13.49
CA PHE A 27 -9.58 -1.51 12.30
C PHE A 27 -11.06 -1.61 11.90
N PRO A 28 -11.75 -0.50 11.63
CA PRO A 28 -13.15 -0.53 11.24
C PRO A 28 -13.30 -1.26 9.91
N GLN A 29 -14.41 -1.98 9.73
CA GLN A 29 -14.76 -2.52 8.41
C GLN A 29 -14.97 -1.37 7.44
N THR A 30 -14.38 -1.47 6.24
CA THR A 30 -14.51 -0.41 5.22
C THR A 30 -15.97 -0.21 4.78
N SER A 31 -16.76 -1.28 4.73
CA SER A 31 -18.19 -1.26 4.43
C SER A 31 -18.88 -2.53 4.93
N GLU A 32 -20.21 -2.51 4.97
CA GLU A 32 -21.06 -3.64 5.35
C GLU A 32 -20.78 -4.92 4.52
N HIS A 33 -20.32 -4.76 3.29
CA HIS A 33 -20.04 -5.88 2.37
C HIS A 33 -18.59 -6.38 2.43
N THR A 34 -17.76 -5.85 3.33
CA THR A 34 -16.32 -6.16 3.41
C THR A 34 -15.91 -6.61 4.81
N LYS A 35 -14.95 -7.53 4.88
CA LYS A 35 -14.44 -8.08 6.15
C LYS A 35 -13.06 -7.53 6.55
N PHE A 36 -12.54 -6.59 5.80
CA PHE A 36 -11.23 -5.98 6.01
C PHE A 36 -11.37 -4.49 6.31
N SER A 37 -10.34 -3.95 6.94
CA SER A 37 -10.22 -2.54 7.27
C SER A 37 -9.41 -1.77 6.24
N ASN A 38 -9.32 -0.45 6.41
CA ASN A 38 -8.82 0.45 5.38
C ASN A 38 -7.34 0.23 5.03
N SER A 39 -6.51 -0.20 5.99
CA SER A 39 -5.08 -0.44 5.74
C SER A 39 -4.83 -1.48 4.64
N VAL A 40 -5.73 -2.46 4.47
CA VAL A 40 -5.62 -3.45 3.38
C VAL A 40 -5.73 -2.75 2.03
N ILE A 41 -6.73 -1.88 1.88
CA ILE A 41 -6.95 -1.14 0.63
C ILE A 41 -5.78 -0.20 0.35
N ASP A 42 -5.29 0.49 1.37
CA ASP A 42 -4.18 1.43 1.24
C ASP A 42 -2.91 0.75 0.73
N VAL A 43 -2.53 -0.38 1.34
CA VAL A 43 -1.34 -1.16 0.95
C VAL A 43 -1.46 -1.68 -0.48
N PHE A 44 -2.60 -2.28 -0.84
CA PHE A 44 -2.78 -2.81 -2.19
C PHE A 44 -2.88 -1.71 -3.25
N THR A 45 -3.43 -0.55 -2.92
CA THR A 45 -3.45 0.60 -3.83
C THR A 45 -2.03 1.05 -4.14
N GLN A 46 -1.19 1.19 -3.11
CA GLN A 46 0.19 1.62 -3.25
C GLN A 46 1.04 0.61 -4.03
N LEU A 47 0.91 -0.70 -3.75
CA LEU A 47 1.61 -1.74 -4.51
C LEU A 47 1.19 -1.75 -5.99
N ASN A 48 -0.10 -1.52 -6.27
CA ASN A 48 -0.59 -1.40 -7.64
C ASN A 48 -0.02 -0.17 -8.36
N GLU A 49 0.17 0.95 -7.66
CA GLU A 49 0.82 2.14 -8.21
C GLU A 49 2.31 1.89 -8.51
N ALA A 50 3.05 1.29 -7.59
CA ALA A 50 4.43 0.89 -7.81
C ALA A 50 4.57 -0.05 -9.03
N LEU A 51 3.66 -1.01 -9.17
CA LEU A 51 3.63 -1.90 -10.33
C LEU A 51 3.33 -1.16 -11.65
N LYS A 52 2.43 -0.17 -11.64
CA LYS A 52 2.15 0.68 -12.81
C LYS A 52 3.39 1.46 -13.24
N LEU A 53 4.11 2.05 -12.28
CA LEU A 53 5.37 2.77 -12.55
C LEU A 53 6.45 1.83 -13.09
N LEU A 54 6.59 0.64 -12.52
CA LEU A 54 7.54 -0.37 -13.02
C LEU A 54 7.24 -0.75 -14.47
N LYS A 55 5.96 -0.98 -14.80
CA LYS A 55 5.54 -1.26 -16.17
C LYS A 55 5.91 -0.10 -17.10
N GLN A 56 5.65 1.15 -16.70
CA GLN A 56 6.03 2.32 -17.51
C GLN A 56 7.54 2.40 -17.75
N LYS A 57 8.35 2.15 -16.73
CA LYS A 57 9.83 2.16 -16.84
C LYS A 57 10.40 1.00 -17.66
N LEU A 58 9.69 -0.11 -17.80
CA LEU A 58 10.15 -1.25 -18.59
C LEU A 58 9.84 -1.09 -20.08
N PHE A 59 8.82 -0.29 -20.43
CA PHE A 59 8.37 -0.06 -21.81
C PHE A 59 8.80 1.29 -22.41
N LEU A 60 9.61 2.07 -21.69
CA LEU A 60 10.28 3.29 -22.15
C LEU A 60 11.80 3.10 -22.13
#